data_AF-A0A7S3QA26-F1
#
_entry.id   AF-A0A7S3QA26-F1
#
_cell.length_a   1.000
_cell.length_b   1.000
_cell.length_c   1.000
_cell.angle_alpha   90.00
_cell.angle_beta   90.00
_cell.angle_gamma   90.00
#
_symmetry.space_group_name_H-M   'P 1'
#
loop_
_entity.id
_entity.type
_entity.pdbx_description
1 polymer ?
#
loop_
_entity_poly.entity_id
_entity_poly.type
_entity_poly.pdbx_seq_one_letter_code
_entity_poly.pdbx_strand_id
1 'polypeptide(L)'
;LFDPLGLLDDADQDRFDRLRYVEIKHGRISQLAFLGNIITRAGVHLPGNIDTAGTSFDSIPDGWAAVGALPQAGLLQIVAFVGALELAVMKDSANGAEPGDFPGDFRNGSLDFGWDTFDEETKLAKRGIELNNGRA
;
A
#
# COMPACT_ATOMS: atom_id res chain seq x y z
N LEU A 1 -12.41 -2.65 -21.60
CA LEU A 1 -12.48 -3.54 -20.43
C LEU A 1 -11.81 -4.85 -20.81
N PHE A 2 -10.83 -5.32 -20.04
CA PHE A 2 -10.12 -6.58 -20.31
C PHE A 2 -10.45 -7.57 -19.19
N ASP A 3 -11.32 -8.53 -19.49
CA ASP A 3 -11.75 -9.57 -18.55
C ASP A 3 -11.82 -10.93 -19.27
N PRO A 4 -10.69 -11.62 -19.43
CA PRO A 4 -10.65 -12.92 -20.10
C PRO A 4 -11.23 -14.06 -19.25
N LEU A 5 -11.46 -13.84 -17.95
CA LEU A 5 -11.96 -14.83 -17.00
C LEU A 5 -13.45 -14.65 -16.67
N GLY A 6 -14.12 -13.63 -17.23
CA GLY A 6 -15.53 -13.35 -17.00
C GLY A 6 -15.84 -13.06 -15.53
N LEU A 7 -14.89 -12.49 -14.77
CA LEU A 7 -15.08 -12.21 -13.35
C LEU A 7 -16.16 -11.14 -13.11
N LEU A 8 -16.46 -10.35 -14.13
CA LEU A 8 -17.44 -9.26 -14.11
C LEU A 8 -18.78 -9.60 -14.80
N ASP A 9 -18.90 -10.75 -15.46
CA ASP A 9 -20.08 -11.07 -16.29
C ASP A 9 -21.39 -11.11 -15.48
N ASP A 10 -21.34 -11.58 -14.23
CA ASP A 10 -22.45 -11.60 -13.26
C ASP A 10 -22.12 -10.82 -11.97
N ALA A 11 -21.24 -9.82 -12.05
CA ALA A 11 -20.87 -9.02 -10.88
C ALA A 11 -21.88 -7.90 -10.63
N ASP A 12 -22.35 -7.80 -9.40
CA ASP A 12 -23.05 -6.60 -8.91
C ASP A 12 -22.04 -5.45 -8.67
N GLN A 13 -22.59 -4.25 -8.46
CA GLN A 13 -21.78 -3.05 -8.21
C GLN A 13 -20.87 -3.23 -6.98
N ASP A 14 -21.37 -3.86 -5.92
CA ASP A 14 -20.62 -4.13 -4.70
C ASP A 14 -19.42 -5.07 -4.95
N ARG A 15 -19.60 -6.11 -5.76
CA ARG A 15 -18.50 -7.01 -6.15
C ARG A 15 -17.48 -6.28 -7.00
N PHE A 16 -17.91 -5.42 -7.93
CA PHE A 16 -16.98 -4.60 -8.72
C PHE A 16 -16.16 -3.66 -7.82
N ASP A 17 -16.82 -2.95 -6.90
CA ASP A 17 -16.16 -2.01 -6.00
C ASP A 17 -15.19 -2.71 -5.05
N ARG A 18 -15.56 -3.89 -4.55
CA ARG A 18 -14.65 -4.75 -3.79
C ARG A 18 -13.46 -5.21 -4.61
N LEU A 19 -13.65 -5.64 -5.86
CA LEU A 19 -12.55 -6.06 -6.74
C LEU A 19 -11.61 -4.88 -7.04
N ARG A 20 -12.17 -3.69 -7.30
CA ARG A 20 -11.37 -2.47 -7.51
C ARG A 20 -10.60 -2.06 -6.26
N TYR A 21 -11.22 -2.16 -5.08
CA TYR A 21 -10.54 -1.90 -3.81
C TYR A 21 -9.36 -2.85 -3.60
N VAL A 22 -9.57 -4.15 -3.83
CA VAL A 22 -8.53 -5.17 -3.74
C VAL A 22 -7.40 -4.89 -4.72
N GLU A 23 -7.72 -4.54 -5.96
CA GLU A 23 -6.75 -4.18 -7.01
C GLU A 23 -5.89 -2.98 -6.61
N ILE A 24 -6.50 -1.90 -6.14
CA ILE A 24 -5.78 -0.69 -5.68
C ILE A 24 -4.88 -1.01 -4.50
N LYS A 25 -5.36 -1.78 -3.52
CA LYS A 25 -4.59 -2.15 -2.34
C LYS A 25 -3.34 -2.95 -2.70
N HIS A 26 -3.48 -3.98 -3.55
CA HIS A 26 -2.33 -4.74 -4.01
C HIS A 26 -1.39 -3.88 -4.84
N GLY A 27 -1.91 -3.02 -5.71
CA GLY A 27 -1.11 -2.10 -6.51
C GLY A 27 -0.24 -1.16 -5.67
N ARG A 28 -0.81 -0.53 -4.62
CA ARG A 28 -0.07 0.34 -3.69
C ARG A 28 1.03 -0.42 -2.95
N ILE A 29 0.75 -1.64 -2.49
CA ILE A 29 1.73 -2.49 -1.80
C ILE A 29 2.88 -2.84 -2.77
N SER A 30 2.56 -3.22 -4.01
CA SER A 30 3.56 -3.55 -5.03
C SER A 30 4.45 -2.36 -5.41
N GLN A 31 3.87 -1.16 -5.56
CA GLN A 31 4.63 0.06 -5.83
C GLN A 31 5.67 0.35 -4.74
N LEU A 32 5.26 0.29 -3.47
CA LEU A 32 6.15 0.52 -2.33
C LEU A 32 7.19 -0.60 -2.19
N ALA A 33 6.80 -1.86 -2.41
CA ALA A 33 7.72 -2.99 -2.37
C ALA A 33 8.79 -2.91 -3.47
N PHE A 34 8.41 -2.52 -4.68
CA PHE A 34 9.34 -2.35 -5.80
C PHE A 34 10.33 -1.22 -5.54
N LEU A 35 9.84 -0.04 -5.14
CA LEU A 35 10.71 1.08 -4.80
C LEU A 35 11.64 0.75 -3.62
N GLY A 36 11.12 0.11 -2.57
CA GLY A 36 11.92 -0.33 -1.43
C GLY A 36 13.01 -1.32 -1.83
N ASN A 37 12.70 -2.25 -2.75
CA ASN A 37 13.69 -3.19 -3.27
C ASN A 37 14.80 -2.49 -4.09
N ILE A 38 14.47 -1.46 -4.85
CA ILE A 38 15.47 -0.67 -5.59
C ILE A 38 16.39 0.07 -4.61
N ILE A 39 15.84 0.74 -3.60
CA ILE A 39 16.61 1.54 -2.64
C ILE A 39 17.56 0.67 -1.82
N THR A 40 17.09 -0.48 -1.33
CA THR A 40 17.91 -1.43 -0.57
C THR A 40 19.04 -2.00 -1.43
N ARG A 41 18.74 -2.44 -2.66
CA ARG A 41 19.76 -2.90 -3.62
C ARG A 41 20.74 -1.82 -4.07
N ALA A 42 20.37 -0.54 -3.99
CA ALA A 42 21.28 0.57 -4.23
C ALA A 42 22.29 0.78 -3.09
N GLY A 43 22.20 0.01 -2.00
CA GLY A 43 23.06 0.11 -0.82
C GLY A 43 22.68 1.25 0.13
N VAL A 44 21.46 1.78 0.00
CA VAL A 44 20.99 2.87 0.87
C VAL A 44 20.32 2.28 2.10
N HIS A 45 21.06 2.25 3.20
CA HIS A 45 20.60 1.77 4.50
C HIS A 45 20.45 2.90 5.52
N LEU A 46 19.59 2.69 6.51
CA LEU A 46 19.52 3.58 7.66
C LEU A 46 20.82 3.48 8.48
N PRO A 47 21.35 4.58 9.02
CA PRO A 47 22.51 4.51 9.88
C PRO A 47 22.16 3.87 11.24
N GLY A 48 23.09 3.11 11.80
CA GLY A 48 22.99 2.54 13.16
C GLY A 48 22.54 1.08 13.21
N ASN A 49 22.06 0.69 14.39
CA ASN A 49 21.68 -0.69 14.70
C ASN A 49 20.17 -0.84 14.77
N ILE A 50 19.65 -1.95 14.24
CA ILE A 50 18.23 -2.31 14.31
C ILE A 50 17.83 -2.80 15.69
N ASP A 51 18.79 -3.27 16.47
CA ASP A 51 18.59 -3.81 17.81
C ASP A 51 19.61 -3.26 18.81
N THR A 52 19.38 -3.58 20.09
CA THR A 52 20.31 -3.28 21.17
C THR A 52 21.49 -4.26 21.23
N ALA A 53 21.49 -5.32 20.40
CA ALA A 53 22.53 -6.34 20.36
C ALA A 53 23.70 -5.98 19.43
N GLY A 54 23.52 -4.97 18.57
CA GLY A 54 24.56 -4.44 17.69
C GLY A 54 24.41 -4.82 16.22
N THR A 55 23.26 -5.36 15.81
CA THR A 55 23.00 -5.71 14.41
C THR A 55 22.80 -4.43 13.61
N SER A 56 23.71 -4.11 12.68
CA SER A 56 23.60 -2.90 11.85
C SER A 56 22.58 -3.08 10.73
N PHE A 57 21.89 -2.02 10.32
CA PHE A 57 20.99 -2.08 9.16
C PHE A 57 21.73 -2.48 7.87
N ASP A 58 22.98 -2.07 7.74
CA ASP A 58 23.85 -2.41 6.61
C ASP A 58 24.25 -3.90 6.55
N SER A 59 24.16 -4.61 7.69
CA SER A 59 24.45 -6.05 7.75
C SER A 59 23.30 -6.93 7.27
N ILE A 60 22.11 -6.35 7.02
CA ILE A 60 20.93 -7.09 6.58
C ILE A 60 21.02 -7.30 5.06
N PRO A 61 20.96 -8.56 4.57
CA PRO A 61 21.01 -8.84 3.15
C PRO A 61 19.71 -8.46 2.44
N ASP A 62 19.79 -8.15 1.16
CA ASP A 62 18.63 -7.75 0.35
C ASP A 62 17.62 -8.86 0.07
N GLY A 63 16.40 -8.45 -0.27
CA GLY A 63 15.35 -9.33 -0.78
C GLY A 63 14.86 -10.35 0.26
N TRP A 64 14.62 -11.59 -0.18
CA TRP A 64 14.08 -12.64 0.70
C TRP A 64 15.00 -13.02 1.86
N ALA A 65 16.31 -12.79 1.71
CA ALA A 65 17.27 -13.08 2.77
C ALA A 65 17.10 -12.15 3.98
N ALA A 66 16.58 -10.92 3.79
CA ALA A 66 16.30 -9.98 4.87
C ALA A 66 15.35 -10.58 5.91
N VAL A 67 14.32 -11.31 5.46
CA VAL A 67 13.27 -11.86 6.34
C VAL A 67 13.85 -12.80 7.40
N GLY A 68 14.90 -13.56 7.04
CA GLY A 68 15.59 -14.46 7.98
C GLY A 68 16.68 -13.78 8.82
N ALA A 69 17.20 -12.64 8.38
CA ALA A 69 18.26 -11.91 9.07
C ALA A 69 17.73 -10.89 10.09
N LEU A 70 16.47 -10.47 9.95
CA LEU A 70 15.82 -9.56 10.89
C LEU A 70 15.60 -10.21 12.27
N PRO A 71 15.76 -9.46 13.37
CA PRO A 71 15.33 -9.92 14.69
C PRO A 71 13.85 -10.29 14.66
N GLN A 72 13.51 -11.52 15.08
CA GLN A 72 12.14 -12.04 15.00
C GLN A 72 11.12 -11.17 15.74
N ALA A 73 11.50 -10.59 16.89
CA ALA A 73 10.66 -9.67 17.63
C ALA A 73 10.35 -8.38 16.84
N GLY A 74 11.33 -7.86 16.09
CA GLY A 74 11.15 -6.70 15.21
C GLY A 74 10.22 -7.02 14.04
N LEU A 75 10.38 -8.19 13.42
CA LEU A 75 9.47 -8.66 12.37
C LEU A 75 8.02 -8.77 12.88
N LEU A 76 7.83 -9.34 14.07
CA LEU A 76 6.51 -9.44 14.69
C LEU A 76 5.89 -8.06 14.98
N GLN A 77 6.69 -7.10 15.44
CA GLN A 77 6.23 -5.72 15.64
C GLN A 77 5.79 -5.07 14.34
N ILE A 78 6.55 -5.25 13.24
CA ILE A 78 6.17 -4.74 11.92
C ILE A 78 4.83 -5.33 11.47
N VAL A 79 4.67 -6.66 11.56
CA VAL A 79 3.42 -7.33 11.16
C VAL A 79 2.25 -6.87 12.02
N ALA A 80 2.44 -6.76 13.35
CA ALA A 80 1.40 -6.30 14.26
C ALA A 80 1.02 -4.84 13.98
N PHE A 81 1.99 -3.97 13.71
CA PHE A 81 1.75 -2.56 13.40
C PHE A 81 1.03 -2.38 12.06
N VAL A 82 1.48 -3.07 11.01
CA VAL A 82 0.78 -3.08 9.71
C VAL A 82 -0.63 -3.63 9.87
N GLY A 83 -0.81 -4.73 10.61
CA GLY A 83 -2.14 -5.29 10.90
C GLY A 83 -3.05 -4.31 11.65
N ALA A 84 -2.50 -3.55 12.61
CA ALA A 84 -3.25 -2.52 13.31
C ALA A 84 -3.65 -1.37 12.36
N LEU A 85 -2.75 -0.88 11.50
CA LEU A 85 -3.05 0.13 10.50
C LEU A 85 -4.13 -0.33 9.51
N GLU A 86 -4.06 -1.59 9.07
CA GLU A 86 -5.05 -2.19 8.18
C GLU A 86 -6.44 -2.30 8.81
N LEU A 87 -6.50 -2.50 10.12
CA LEU A 87 -7.77 -2.65 10.83
C LEU A 87 -8.38 -1.32 11.27
N ALA A 88 -7.54 -0.33 11.60
CA ALA A 88 -7.97 0.93 12.22
C ALA A 88 -7.89 2.16 11.30
N VAL A 89 -7.03 2.18 10.27
CA VAL A 89 -6.72 3.38 9.49
C VAL A 89 -6.98 3.20 7.99
N MET A 90 -6.50 2.11 7.38
CA MET A 90 -6.56 1.87 5.92
C MET A 90 -7.90 1.26 5.49
N LYS A 91 -9.00 1.85 5.94
CA LYS A 91 -10.37 1.46 5.59
C LYS A 91 -11.14 2.67 5.05
N ASP A 92 -12.15 2.35 4.25
CA ASP A 92 -13.03 3.30 3.54
C ASP A 92 -13.85 4.20 4.48
N SER A 93 -14.03 3.75 5.73
CA SER A 93 -14.52 4.56 6.85
C SER A 93 -13.70 4.17 8.08
N ALA A 94 -12.65 4.93 8.35
CA ALA A 94 -11.93 4.85 9.61
C ALA A 94 -12.38 5.98 10.54
N ASN A 95 -12.43 5.73 11.85
CA ASN A 95 -12.71 6.74 12.88
C ASN A 95 -14.06 7.48 12.76
N GLY A 96 -15.08 6.87 12.14
CA GLY A 96 -16.41 7.48 11.99
C GLY A 96 -16.49 8.53 10.89
N ALA A 97 -15.51 8.58 9.98
CA ALA A 97 -15.57 9.39 8.77
C ALA A 97 -16.60 8.83 7.79
N GLU A 98 -17.24 9.72 7.02
CA GLU A 98 -18.08 9.34 5.89
C GLU A 98 -17.30 8.44 4.91
N PRO A 99 -17.97 7.47 4.26
CA PRO A 99 -17.33 6.65 3.23
C PRO A 99 -16.63 7.54 2.20
N GLY A 100 -15.40 7.18 1.82
CA GLY A 100 -14.63 7.92 0.82
C GLY A 100 -15.36 8.05 -0.53
N ASP A 101 -14.99 9.06 -1.33
CA ASP A 101 -15.66 9.37 -2.60
C ASP A 101 -15.56 8.22 -3.62
N PHE A 102 -14.62 7.29 -3.41
CA PHE A 102 -14.40 6.12 -4.24
C PHE A 102 -13.64 5.01 -3.48
N PRO A 103 -13.74 3.74 -3.92
CA PRO A 103 -13.01 2.63 -3.31
C PRO A 103 -11.50 2.88 -3.26
N GLY A 104 -10.94 2.90 -2.06
CA GLY A 104 -9.49 3.12 -1.83
C GLY A 104 -9.12 4.56 -1.48
N ASP A 105 -10.10 5.42 -1.24
CA ASP A 105 -9.88 6.74 -0.67
C ASP A 105 -9.67 6.66 0.84
N PHE A 106 -8.41 6.79 1.27
CA PHE A 106 -8.02 6.77 2.69
C PHE A 106 -7.73 8.16 3.25
N ARG A 107 -8.15 9.23 2.55
CA ARG A 107 -7.96 10.61 3.04
C ARG A 107 -8.68 10.83 4.38
N ASN A 108 -9.79 10.12 4.62
CA ASN A 108 -10.55 10.11 5.87
C ASN A 108 -10.80 11.53 6.42
N GLY A 109 -11.00 12.52 5.52
CA GLY A 109 -11.17 13.94 5.87
C GLY A 109 -10.03 14.61 6.64
N SER A 110 -8.86 13.97 6.77
CA SER A 110 -7.77 14.41 7.66
C SER A 110 -6.49 14.79 6.92
N LEU A 111 -6.22 14.15 5.78
CA LEU A 111 -5.03 14.36 4.97
C LEU A 111 -5.44 14.63 3.54
N ASP A 112 -5.54 15.91 3.20
CA ASP A 112 -5.75 16.36 1.83
C ASP A 112 -4.54 17.17 1.33
N PHE A 113 -3.96 16.74 0.21
CA PHE A 113 -2.89 17.44 -0.48
C PHE A 113 -3.43 18.27 -1.66
N GLY A 114 -4.63 18.82 -1.51
CA GLY A 114 -5.31 19.65 -2.51
C GLY A 114 -6.10 18.85 -3.54
N TRP A 115 -6.58 17.66 -3.20
CA TRP A 115 -7.43 16.84 -4.07
C TRP A 115 -8.70 17.57 -4.50
N ASP A 116 -9.28 18.34 -3.59
CA ASP A 116 -10.52 19.08 -3.83
C ASP A 116 -10.32 20.27 -4.78
N THR A 117 -9.06 20.64 -5.08
CA THR A 117 -8.73 21.70 -6.04
C THR A 117 -8.63 21.23 -7.48
N PHE A 118 -8.59 19.91 -7.72
CA PHE A 118 -8.50 19.36 -9.06
C PHE A 118 -9.86 19.29 -9.75
N ASP A 119 -9.84 19.47 -11.07
CA ASP A 119 -10.97 19.17 -11.95
C ASP A 119 -11.20 17.66 -12.07
N GLU A 120 -12.42 17.28 -12.44
CA GLU A 120 -12.82 15.86 -12.53
C GLU A 120 -12.00 15.07 -13.55
N GLU A 121 -11.56 15.71 -14.64
CA GLU A 121 -10.70 15.06 -15.64
C GLU A 121 -9.33 14.74 -15.05
N THR A 122 -8.71 15.69 -14.34
CA THR A 122 -7.45 15.45 -13.62
C THR A 122 -7.60 14.36 -12.57
N LYS A 123 -8.69 14.36 -11.77
CA LYS A 123 -8.93 13.31 -10.77
C LYS A 123 -9.01 11.93 -11.42
N LEU A 124 -9.74 11.79 -12.52
CA LEU A 124 -9.82 10.54 -13.28
C LEU A 124 -8.47 10.11 -13.85
N ALA A 125 -7.71 11.06 -14.41
CA ALA A 125 -6.39 10.79 -14.96
C ALA A 125 -5.42 10.31 -13.87
N LYS A 126 -5.37 10.98 -12.71
CA LYS A 126 -4.52 10.61 -11.57
C LYS A 126 -4.86 9.24 -11.01
N ARG A 127 -6.15 8.91 -10.86
CA ARG A 127 -6.61 7.57 -10.46
C ARG A 127 -6.24 6.50 -11.48
N GLY A 128 -6.35 6.83 -12.77
CA GLY A 128 -5.90 5.94 -13.85
C GLY A 128 -4.39 5.66 -13.80
N ILE A 129 -3.59 6.69 -13.53
CA ILE A 129 -2.13 6.57 -13.37
C ILE A 129 -1.78 5.69 -12.18
N GLU A 130 -2.39 5.94 -11.02
CA GLU A 130 -2.18 5.12 -9.81
C GLU A 130 -2.49 3.64 -10.09
N LEU A 131 -3.64 3.36 -10.68
CA LEU A 131 -4.08 2.00 -10.97
C LEU A 131 -3.13 1.30 -11.94
N ASN A 132 -2.72 1.98 -13.02
CA ASN A 132 -1.82 1.38 -14.01
C ASN A 132 -0.40 1.20 -13.49
N ASN A 133 0.10 2.12 -12.66
CA ASN A 133 1.39 1.95 -11.99
C ASN A 133 1.37 0.79 -11.00
N GLY A 134 0.22 0.48 -10.39
CA GLY A 134 0.06 -0.66 -9.48
C GLY A 134 -0.08 -2.01 -10.20
N ARG A 135 -0.49 -1.99 -11.47
CA ARG A 135 -0.61 -3.16 -12.34
C ARG A 135 0.71 -3.58 -13.01
N ALA A 136 1.63 -2.63 -13.17
CA ALA A 136 2.96 -2.83 -13.75
C ALA A 136 3.90 -3.53 -12.76
#